data_AF-A0A6I5RKI1-F1
#
_entry.id   AF-A0A6I5RKI1-F1
#
_cell.length_a   1.000
_cell.length_b   1.000
_cell.length_c   1.000
_cell.angle_alpha   90.00
_cell.angle_beta   90.00
_cell.angle_gamma   90.00
#
_symmetry.space_group_name_H-M   'P 1'
#
loop_
_entity.id
_entity.type
_entity.pdbx_description
1 polymer ?
#
loop_
_entity_poly.entity_id
_entity_poly.type
_entity_poly.pdbx_seq_one_letter_code
_entity_poly.pdbx_strand_id
1 'polypeptide(L)'
;KNGVTVVDILNNLDKTNTGRLKLPNLVAGNSISVVVRLKVPPQSALTDLCRIRLAWNDPEIQGRQEAYATLTLPVVDAAQLSEFPPNEAVQQQVALLMSARAQEETIRLMDQGDFEAARNNLQSAQAAVSAAPCSPDMQMEGTELERLQNELAAGKVAKARKMARFNSHRRSRS
;
A
#
# COMPACT_ATOMS: atom_id res chain seq x y z
N LYS A 1 -8.88 24.11 -8.52
CA LYS A 1 -8.32 22.73 -8.44
C LYS A 1 -6.88 22.81 -8.88
N ASN A 2 -5.91 22.56 -8.00
CA ASN A 2 -4.49 22.90 -8.19
C ASN A 2 -3.75 21.91 -9.12
N GLY A 3 -4.47 21.27 -10.05
CA GLY A 3 -3.94 20.27 -10.98
C GLY A 3 -3.46 18.95 -10.35
N VAL A 4 -3.53 18.80 -9.03
CA VAL A 4 -3.15 17.56 -8.33
C VAL A 4 -4.09 16.43 -8.69
N THR A 5 -3.53 15.28 -9.06
CA THR A 5 -4.31 14.07 -9.39
C THR A 5 -3.85 12.89 -8.55
N VAL A 6 -4.82 12.09 -8.08
CA VAL A 6 -4.52 10.77 -7.49
C VAL A 6 -4.14 9.82 -8.62
N VAL A 7 -2.91 9.29 -8.55
CA VAL A 7 -2.39 8.32 -9.52
C VAL A 7 -2.81 6.91 -9.10
N ASP A 8 -2.67 6.60 -7.81
CA ASP A 8 -2.93 5.27 -7.28
C ASP A 8 -3.22 5.34 -5.78
N ILE A 9 -3.96 4.35 -5.29
CA ILE A 9 -4.16 4.10 -3.85
C ILE A 9 -3.75 2.66 -3.62
N LEU A 10 -2.67 2.44 -2.88
CA LEU A 10 -2.03 1.13 -2.81
C LEU A 10 -2.88 0.07 -2.11
N ASN A 11 -3.69 0.50 -1.14
CA ASN A 11 -4.60 -0.39 -0.41
C ASN A 11 -5.70 -0.94 -1.32
N ASN A 12 -6.00 -2.24 -1.17
CA ASN A 12 -7.07 -2.89 -1.90
C ASN A 12 -8.40 -2.77 -1.12
N LEU A 13 -8.92 -1.55 -1.06
CA LEU A 13 -10.16 -1.25 -0.35
C LEU A 13 -11.36 -1.32 -1.30
N ASP A 14 -12.43 -1.95 -0.83
CA ASP A 14 -13.71 -1.95 -1.54
C ASP A 14 -14.20 -0.52 -1.79
N LYS A 15 -14.94 -0.32 -2.87
CA LYS A 15 -15.62 0.95 -3.12
C LYS A 15 -17.08 0.84 -2.69
N THR A 16 -17.59 1.91 -2.11
CA THR A 16 -19.03 2.11 -1.91
C THR A 16 -19.73 2.32 -3.25
N ASN A 17 -21.07 2.23 -3.26
CA ASN A 17 -21.90 2.57 -4.42
C ASN A 17 -21.70 4.00 -4.97
N THR A 18 -21.12 4.90 -4.17
CA THR A 18 -20.76 6.27 -4.59
C THR A 18 -19.32 6.40 -5.12
N GLY A 19 -18.61 5.27 -5.27
CA GLY A 19 -17.22 5.23 -5.74
C GLY A 19 -16.16 5.61 -4.69
N ARG A 20 -16.57 5.96 -3.46
CA ARG A 20 -15.66 6.25 -2.34
C ARG A 20 -15.07 4.95 -1.77
N LEU A 21 -13.83 5.00 -1.31
CA LEU A 21 -13.22 3.86 -0.61
C LEU A 21 -13.97 3.57 0.70
N LYS A 22 -14.25 2.29 0.92
CA LYS A 22 -14.87 1.77 2.13
C LYS A 22 -13.76 1.22 3.01
N LEU A 23 -13.54 1.90 4.13
CA LEU A 23 -12.63 1.40 5.15
C LEU A 23 -13.25 0.19 5.88
N PRO A 24 -12.42 -0.71 6.42
CA PRO A 24 -12.89 -1.70 7.38
C PRO A 24 -13.38 -1.02 8.66
N ASN A 25 -13.93 -1.80 9.60
CA ASN A 25 -14.38 -1.27 10.88
C ASN A 25 -13.22 -0.57 11.61
N LEU A 26 -13.46 0.66 12.02
CA LEU A 26 -12.51 1.44 12.80
C LEU A 26 -12.61 0.98 14.26
N VAL A 27 -11.49 0.55 14.83
CA VAL A 27 -11.40 0.13 16.23
C VAL A 27 -10.44 1.08 16.93
N ALA A 28 -10.85 1.64 18.07
CA ALA A 28 -10.02 2.52 18.84
C ALA A 28 -8.68 1.83 19.21
N GLY A 29 -7.57 2.51 18.98
CA GLY A 29 -6.22 1.97 19.19
C GLY A 29 -5.61 1.21 18.00
N ASN A 30 -6.42 0.87 16.98
CA ASN A 30 -5.91 0.24 15.76
C ASN A 30 -5.80 1.27 14.63
N SER A 31 -4.57 1.53 14.19
CA SER A 31 -4.31 2.40 13.05
C SER A 31 -4.53 1.65 11.73
N ILE A 32 -5.11 2.34 10.75
CA ILE A 32 -5.20 1.87 9.36
C ILE A 32 -4.33 2.79 8.50
N SER A 33 -3.41 2.21 7.75
CA SER A 33 -2.46 2.96 6.93
C SER A 33 -2.90 3.00 5.48
N VAL A 34 -3.38 4.15 5.00
CA VAL A 34 -3.75 4.33 3.59
C VAL A 34 -2.63 5.05 2.83
N VAL A 35 -2.07 4.41 1.80
CA VAL A 35 -1.02 5.01 0.98
C VAL A 35 -1.58 5.48 -0.36
N VAL A 36 -1.38 6.77 -0.63
CA VAL A 36 -1.86 7.43 -1.85
C VAL A 36 -0.66 7.97 -2.63
N ARG A 37 -0.60 7.66 -3.93
CA ARG A 37 0.35 8.25 -4.86
C ARG A 37 -0.30 9.44 -5.53
N LEU A 38 0.30 10.63 -5.36
CA LEU A 38 -0.16 11.87 -5.97
C LEU A 38 0.79 12.28 -7.09
N LYS A 39 0.23 12.81 -8.17
CA LYS A 39 0.97 13.62 -9.14
C LYS A 39 0.68 15.07 -8.84
N VAL A 40 1.70 15.80 -8.40
CA VAL A 40 1.62 17.20 -8.02
C VAL A 40 2.31 18.03 -9.09
N PRO A 41 1.61 18.93 -9.80
CA PRO A 41 2.27 19.84 -10.73
C PRO A 41 3.11 20.87 -9.96
N PRO A 42 4.10 21.52 -10.60
CA PRO A 42 4.87 22.59 -9.98
C PRO A 42 3.95 23.65 -9.37
N GLN A 43 4.25 24.06 -8.15
CA GLN A 43 3.52 25.11 -7.43
C GLN A 43 4.44 26.33 -7.26
N SER A 44 3.85 27.53 -7.30
CA SER A 44 4.59 28.78 -7.12
C SER A 44 4.57 29.29 -5.68
N ALA A 45 3.70 28.75 -4.83
CA ALA A 45 3.56 29.11 -3.43
C ALA A 45 2.99 27.95 -2.61
N LEU A 46 3.15 28.03 -1.28
CA LEU A 46 2.51 27.12 -0.32
C LEU A 46 1.01 26.99 -0.63
N THR A 47 0.56 25.77 -0.91
CA THR A 47 -0.80 25.52 -1.41
C THR A 47 -1.35 24.22 -0.85
N ASP A 48 -2.64 24.20 -0.56
CA ASP A 48 -3.38 22.98 -0.22
C ASP A 48 -3.46 22.06 -1.44
N LEU A 49 -2.82 20.90 -1.36
CA LEU A 49 -2.72 19.95 -2.47
C LEU A 49 -3.96 19.09 -2.58
N CYS A 50 -4.44 18.58 -1.44
CA CYS A 50 -5.65 17.79 -1.38
C CYS A 50 -6.27 17.85 0.03
N ARG A 51 -7.56 17.49 0.08
CA ARG A 51 -8.30 17.31 1.32
C ARG A 51 -8.82 15.88 1.38
N ILE A 52 -8.47 15.18 2.44
CA ILE A 52 -8.91 13.82 2.73
C ILE A 52 -10.12 13.94 3.66
N ARG A 53 -11.22 13.27 3.29
CA ARG A 53 -12.43 13.17 4.11
C ARG A 53 -12.57 11.74 4.61
N LEU A 54 -12.62 11.58 5.91
CA LEU A 54 -13.01 10.36 6.59
C LEU A 54 -14.45 10.53 7.07
N ALA A 55 -15.30 9.51 6.87
CA ALA A 55 -16.65 9.52 7.40
C ALA A 55 -17.07 8.13 7.85
N TRP A 56 -17.56 8.03 9.09
CA TRP A 56 -17.91 6.77 9.75
C TRP A 56 -19.23 6.91 10.51
N ASN A 57 -19.79 5.77 10.91
CA ASN A 57 -20.91 5.73 11.84
C ASN A 57 -20.38 5.26 13.18
N ASP A 58 -20.67 6.01 14.22
CA ASP A 58 -20.33 5.66 15.59
C ASP A 58 -21.55 4.96 16.23
N PRO A 59 -21.41 3.77 16.83
CA PRO A 59 -22.50 3.11 17.52
C PRO A 59 -23.07 3.91 18.70
N GLU A 60 -22.25 4.74 19.34
CA GLU A 60 -22.62 5.51 20.54
C GLU A 60 -23.15 6.92 20.20
N ILE A 61 -22.83 7.43 19.00
CA ILE A 61 -23.24 8.78 18.55
C ILE A 61 -24.24 8.67 17.40
N GLN A 62 -25.40 9.26 17.58
CA GLN A 62 -26.40 9.31 16.51
C GLN A 62 -25.91 10.17 15.34
N GLY A 63 -25.91 9.58 14.14
CA GLY A 63 -25.58 10.27 12.90
C GLY A 63 -24.17 10.03 12.39
N ARG A 64 -23.95 10.35 11.12
CA ARG A 64 -22.68 10.12 10.43
C ARG A 64 -21.64 11.13 10.92
N GLN A 65 -20.51 10.62 11.40
CA GLN A 65 -19.36 11.42 11.81
C GLN A 65 -18.46 11.69 10.62
N GLU A 66 -17.79 12.85 10.62
CA GLU A 66 -16.86 13.25 9.57
C GLU A 66 -15.62 13.92 10.14
N ALA A 67 -14.47 13.59 9.57
CA ALA A 67 -13.20 14.26 9.82
C ALA A 67 -12.53 14.63 8.51
N TYR A 68 -11.75 15.71 8.55
CA TYR A 68 -11.06 16.23 7.39
C TYR A 68 -9.60 16.49 7.73
N ALA A 69 -8.71 16.07 6.84
CA ALA A 69 -7.29 16.41 6.88
C ALA A 69 -6.90 17.07 5.56
N THR A 70 -6.15 18.16 5.63
CA THR A 70 -5.63 18.86 4.45
C THR A 70 -4.14 18.61 4.35
N LEU A 71 -3.67 18.21 3.16
CA LEU A 71 -2.25 18.10 2.86
C LEU A 71 -1.77 19.40 2.23
N THR A 72 -0.92 20.11 2.94
CA THR A 72 -0.27 21.33 2.48
C THR A 72 1.24 21.08 2.49
N LEU A 73 1.91 21.34 1.37
CA LEU A 73 3.37 21.16 1.25
C LEU A 73 4.05 22.48 0.88
N PRO A 74 5.21 22.79 1.48
CA PRO A 74 5.99 23.96 1.10
C PRO A 74 6.51 23.79 -0.33
N VAL A 75 6.70 24.93 -1.01
CA VAL A 75 7.40 24.96 -2.30
C VAL A 75 8.88 25.12 -2.01
N VAL A 76 9.65 24.15 -2.46
CA VAL A 76 11.11 24.13 -2.35
C VAL A 76 11.71 23.99 -3.74
N ASP A 77 12.93 24.48 -3.91
CA ASP A 77 13.67 24.25 -5.16
C ASP A 77 14.16 22.79 -5.27
N ALA A 78 14.71 22.42 -6.43
CA ALA A 78 15.15 21.05 -6.68
C ALA A 78 16.36 20.64 -5.82
N ALA A 79 17.23 21.58 -5.47
CA ALA A 79 18.41 21.31 -4.64
C ALA A 79 17.96 20.99 -3.21
N GLN A 80 17.10 21.83 -2.64
CA GLN A 80 16.48 21.61 -1.35
C GLN A 80 15.70 20.30 -1.31
N LEU A 81 14.90 20.00 -2.34
CA LEU A 81 14.14 18.74 -2.41
C LEU A 81 15.03 17.51 -2.31
N SER A 82 16.23 17.54 -2.91
CA SER A 82 17.17 16.41 -2.87
C SER A 82 17.77 16.16 -1.48
N GLU A 83 17.71 17.17 -0.60
CA GLU A 83 18.19 17.07 0.78
C GLU A 83 17.11 16.57 1.76
N PHE A 84 15.82 16.57 1.35
CA PHE A 84 14.76 16.06 2.21
C PHE A 84 14.83 14.53 2.27
N PRO A 85 15.12 13.94 3.45
CA PRO A 85 15.12 12.50 3.58
C PRO A 85 13.69 11.98 3.37
N PRO A 86 13.53 10.87 2.63
CA PRO A 86 12.22 10.23 2.52
C PRO A 86 11.75 9.77 3.91
N ASN A 87 10.44 9.81 4.13
CA ASN A 87 9.87 9.32 5.37
C ASN A 87 9.93 7.78 5.41
N GLU A 88 10.67 7.24 6.38
CA GLU A 88 10.90 5.80 6.50
C GLU A 88 9.60 5.00 6.69
N ALA A 89 8.66 5.51 7.48
CA ALA A 89 7.38 4.84 7.72
C ALA A 89 6.54 4.75 6.42
N VAL A 90 6.60 5.79 5.58
CA VAL A 90 5.96 5.76 4.26
C VAL A 90 6.65 4.76 3.34
N GLN A 91 7.99 4.72 3.33
CA GLN A 91 8.74 3.75 2.52
C GLN A 91 8.42 2.30 2.91
N GLN A 92 8.38 2.01 4.21
CA GLN A 92 8.00 0.69 4.73
C GLN A 92 6.58 0.31 4.32
N GLN A 93 5.61 1.21 4.48
CA GLN A 93 4.22 0.92 4.12
C GLN A 93 4.04 0.73 2.60
N VAL A 94 4.76 1.51 1.79
CA VAL A 94 4.79 1.31 0.33
C VAL A 94 5.33 -0.08 0.00
N ALA A 95 6.44 -0.50 0.61
CA ALA A 95 7.03 -1.82 0.37
C ALA A 95 6.06 -2.95 0.73
N LEU A 96 5.39 -2.88 1.89
CA LEU A 96 4.38 -3.88 2.31
C LEU A 96 3.19 -3.97 1.36
N LEU A 97 2.63 -2.83 0.95
CA LEU A 97 1.44 -2.85 0.10
C LEU A 97 1.81 -3.28 -1.34
N MET A 98 2.99 -2.92 -1.80
CA MET A 98 3.51 -3.40 -3.09
C MET A 98 3.84 -4.89 -3.06
N SER A 99 4.37 -5.44 -1.96
CA SER A 99 4.59 -6.89 -1.83
C SER A 99 3.27 -7.67 -1.83
N ALA A 100 2.23 -7.13 -1.19
CA ALA A 100 0.89 -7.72 -1.21
C ALA A 100 0.32 -7.79 -2.64
N ARG A 101 0.44 -6.69 -3.41
CA ARG A 101 0.04 -6.66 -4.83
C ARG A 101 0.87 -7.61 -5.69
N ALA A 102 2.17 -7.69 -5.46
CA ALA A 102 3.03 -8.66 -6.16
C ALA A 102 2.59 -10.10 -5.87
N GLN A 103 2.17 -10.42 -4.65
CA GLN A 103 1.63 -11.75 -4.33
C GLN A 103 0.30 -12.04 -5.05
N GLU A 104 -0.60 -11.05 -5.17
CA GLU A 104 -1.83 -11.20 -5.97
C GLU A 104 -1.52 -11.46 -7.45
N GLU A 105 -0.58 -10.70 -8.01
CA GLU A 105 -0.13 -10.87 -9.39
C GLU A 105 0.55 -12.24 -9.62
N THR A 106 1.31 -12.71 -8.63
CA THR A 106 1.94 -14.04 -8.65
C THR A 106 0.88 -15.13 -8.74
N ILE A 107 -0.25 -15.00 -8.03
CA ILE A 107 -1.38 -15.95 -8.14
C ILE A 107 -1.92 -15.95 -9.57
N ARG A 108 -2.13 -14.78 -10.17
CA ARG A 108 -2.62 -14.64 -11.55
C ARG A 108 -1.67 -15.31 -12.55
N LEU A 109 -0.36 -15.10 -12.40
CA LEU A 109 0.67 -15.69 -13.26
C LEU A 109 0.73 -17.22 -13.11
N MET A 110 0.66 -17.74 -11.87
CA MET A 110 0.58 -19.18 -11.61
C MET A 110 -0.68 -19.81 -12.22
N ASP A 111 -1.81 -19.11 -12.16
CA ASP A 111 -3.08 -19.57 -12.76
C ASP A 111 -3.01 -19.62 -14.30
N GLN A 112 -2.13 -18.82 -14.90
CA GLN A 112 -1.84 -18.81 -16.34
C GLN A 112 -0.75 -19.81 -16.73
N GLY A 113 -0.11 -20.48 -15.77
CA GLY A 113 1.01 -21.38 -16.00
C GLY A 113 2.36 -20.68 -16.22
N ASP A 114 2.42 -19.35 -16.08
CA ASP A 114 3.65 -18.57 -16.24
C ASP A 114 4.44 -18.52 -14.92
N PHE A 115 5.09 -19.64 -14.61
CA PHE A 115 5.84 -19.79 -13.37
C PHE A 115 7.16 -19.00 -13.35
N GLU A 116 7.74 -18.71 -14.52
CA GLU A 116 8.95 -17.88 -14.62
C GLU A 116 8.62 -16.43 -14.27
N ALA A 117 7.56 -15.86 -14.86
CA ALA A 117 7.11 -14.51 -14.51
C ALA A 117 6.69 -14.44 -13.03
N ALA A 118 6.03 -15.47 -12.50
CA ALA A 118 5.67 -15.53 -11.08
C ALA A 118 6.91 -15.47 -10.18
N ARG A 119 8.00 -16.19 -10.51
CA ARG A 119 9.26 -16.15 -9.77
C ARG A 119 9.93 -14.77 -9.84
N ASN A 120 10.04 -14.19 -11.04
CA ASN A 120 10.65 -12.87 -11.23
C ASN A 120 9.90 -11.76 -10.45
N ASN A 121 8.57 -11.85 -10.41
CA ASN A 121 7.72 -10.92 -9.68
C ASN A 121 7.94 -11.03 -8.16
N LEU A 122 8.03 -12.24 -7.61
CA LEU A 122 8.34 -12.45 -6.19
C LEU A 122 9.77 -12.00 -5.84
N GLN A 123 10.74 -12.26 -6.70
CA GLN A 123 12.13 -11.81 -6.48
C GLN A 123 12.22 -10.28 -6.46
N SER A 124 11.49 -9.60 -7.34
CA SER A 124 11.42 -8.14 -7.38
C SER A 124 10.76 -7.59 -6.10
N ALA A 125 9.70 -8.24 -5.61
CA ALA A 125 9.06 -7.88 -4.35
C ALA A 125 10.01 -8.08 -3.15
N GLN A 126 10.76 -9.18 -3.13
CA GLN A 126 11.77 -9.44 -2.10
C GLN A 126 12.85 -8.36 -2.09
N ALA A 127 13.38 -7.99 -3.26
CA ALA A 127 14.38 -6.95 -3.38
C ALA A 127 13.86 -5.59 -2.86
N ALA A 128 12.60 -5.25 -3.17
CA ALA A 128 11.97 -4.03 -2.68
C ALA A 128 11.79 -4.01 -1.15
N VAL A 129 11.36 -5.14 -0.55
CA VAL A 129 11.25 -5.27 0.92
C VAL A 129 12.61 -5.20 1.60
N SER A 130 13.63 -5.86 1.03
CA SER A 130 15.00 -5.82 1.58
C SER A 130 15.67 -4.45 1.46
N ALA A 131 15.28 -3.63 0.49
CA ALA A 131 15.79 -2.27 0.30
C ALA A 131 15.07 -1.23 1.16
N ALA A 132 13.92 -1.56 1.75
CA ALA A 132 13.16 -0.67 2.61
C ALA A 132 13.80 -0.56 4.01
N PRO A 133 13.56 0.54 4.75
CA PRO A 133 14.08 0.69 6.11
C PRO A 133 13.66 -0.46 7.01
N CYS A 134 14.60 -1.02 7.77
CA CYS A 134 14.38 -2.22 8.57
C CYS A 134 13.29 -2.00 9.65
N SER A 135 12.34 -2.92 9.73
CA SER A 135 11.35 -2.99 10.81
C SER A 135 10.94 -4.45 11.05
N PRO A 136 10.31 -4.77 12.19
CA PRO A 136 9.76 -6.10 12.43
C PRO A 136 8.81 -6.56 11.33
N ASP A 137 7.99 -5.65 10.80
CA ASP A 137 7.09 -5.95 9.68
C ASP A 137 7.84 -6.26 8.37
N MET A 138 8.93 -5.54 8.08
CA MET A 138 9.78 -5.83 6.90
C MET A 138 10.42 -7.21 7.00
N GLN A 139 10.93 -7.56 8.18
CA GLN A 139 11.56 -8.86 8.42
C GLN A 139 10.56 -10.00 8.24
N MET A 140 9.37 -9.87 8.85
CA MET A 140 8.30 -10.84 8.68
C MET A 140 7.88 -10.98 7.22
N GLU A 141 7.70 -9.87 6.50
CA GLU A 141 7.33 -9.90 5.09
C GLU A 141 8.42 -10.55 4.23
N GLY A 142 9.69 -10.25 4.52
CA GLY A 142 10.83 -10.87 3.83
C GLY A 142 10.88 -12.39 4.02
N THR A 143 10.68 -12.88 5.25
CA THR A 143 10.62 -14.33 5.51
C THR A 143 9.44 -15.02 4.81
N GLU A 144 8.28 -14.35 4.77
CA GLU A 144 7.10 -14.90 4.09
C GLU A 144 7.28 -14.98 2.57
N LEU A 145 7.88 -13.96 1.95
CA LEU A 145 8.20 -13.94 0.53
C LEU A 145 9.25 -15.01 0.17
N GLU A 146 10.30 -15.17 0.99
CA GLU A 146 11.30 -16.22 0.81
C GLU A 146 10.67 -17.62 0.89
N ARG A 147 9.81 -17.85 1.90
CA ARG A 147 9.09 -19.11 2.04
C ARG A 147 8.20 -19.39 0.83
N LEU A 148 7.51 -18.38 0.32
CA LEU A 148 6.68 -18.50 -0.88
C LEU A 148 7.50 -18.86 -2.13
N GLN A 149 8.66 -18.22 -2.32
CA GLN A 149 9.59 -18.53 -3.41
C GLN A 149 10.08 -19.98 -3.34
N ASN A 150 10.44 -20.46 -2.14
CA ASN A 150 10.90 -21.84 -1.93
C ASN A 150 9.82 -22.89 -2.26
N GLU A 151 8.56 -22.64 -1.89
CA GLU A 151 7.45 -23.55 -2.22
C GLU A 151 7.17 -23.57 -3.73
N LEU A 152 7.28 -22.42 -4.41
CA LEU A 152 7.14 -22.33 -5.87
C LEU A 152 8.28 -23.06 -6.59
N ALA A 153 9.52 -22.89 -6.15
CA ALA A 153 10.69 -23.59 -6.68
C ALA A 153 10.61 -25.11 -6.49
N ALA A 154 10.02 -25.57 -5.37
CA ALA A 154 9.77 -26.98 -5.11
C ALA A 154 8.59 -27.57 -5.92
N GLY A 155 7.98 -26.81 -6.83
CA GLY A 155 6.83 -27.25 -7.64
C GLY A 155 5.52 -27.37 -6.86
N LYS A 156 5.45 -26.90 -5.61
CA LYS A 156 4.27 -27.00 -4.73
C LYS A 156 3.29 -25.85 -4.98
N VAL A 157 2.87 -25.70 -6.24
CA VAL A 157 2.06 -24.57 -6.73
C VAL A 157 0.78 -24.34 -5.93
N ALA A 158 0.05 -25.41 -5.59
CA ALA A 158 -1.19 -25.29 -4.81
C ALA A 158 -0.96 -24.69 -3.41
N LYS A 159 0.17 -25.06 -2.77
CA LYS A 159 0.54 -24.55 -1.46
C LYS A 159 1.04 -23.10 -1.55
N ALA A 160 1.90 -22.80 -2.52
CA ALA A 160 2.37 -21.45 -2.81
C ALA A 160 1.20 -20.49 -3.05
N ARG A 161 0.23 -20.89 -3.89
CA ARG A 161 -0.99 -20.13 -4.17
C ARG A 161 -1.80 -19.83 -2.92
N LYS A 162 -2.02 -20.83 -2.06
CA LYS A 162 -2.77 -20.65 -0.80
C LYS A 162 -2.07 -19.65 0.12
N MET A 163 -0.75 -19.75 0.24
CA MET A 163 0.05 -18.84 1.06
C MET A 163 0.00 -17.40 0.55
N ALA A 164 0.26 -17.19 -0.75
CA ALA A 164 0.21 -15.87 -1.38
C ALA A 164 -1.16 -15.19 -1.17
N ARG A 165 -2.25 -15.96 -1.26
CA ARG A 165 -3.61 -15.44 -1.06
C ARG A 165 -3.86 -15.02 0.39
N PHE A 166 -3.38 -15.80 1.36
CA PHE A 166 -3.52 -15.48 2.77
C PHE A 166 -2.72 -14.22 3.14
N ASN A 167 -1.46 -14.15 2.70
CA ASN A 167 -0.55 -13.05 3.02
C ASN A 167 -1.02 -11.73 2.39
N SER A 168 -1.39 -11.72 1.11
CA SER A 168 -1.95 -10.55 0.43
C SER A 168 -3.25 -10.05 1.08
N HIS A 169 -4.16 -10.95 1.46
CA HIS A 169 -5.42 -10.56 2.11
C HIS A 169 -5.20 -9.93 3.49
N ARG A 170 -4.25 -10.45 4.26
CA ARG A 170 -3.89 -9.90 5.57
C ARG A 170 -3.29 -8.49 5.44
N ARG A 171 -2.45 -8.25 4.43
CA ARG A 171 -1.72 -6.98 4.27
C ARG A 171 -2.53 -5.88 3.58
N SER A 172 -3.40 -6.23 2.63
CA SER A 172 -4.17 -5.24 1.88
C SER A 172 -5.29 -4.54 2.67
N ARG A 173 -5.66 -5.11 3.83
CA ARG A 173 -6.75 -4.63 4.70
C ARG A 173 -6.28 -3.94 5.99
N SER A 174 -4.98 -3.95 6.26
CA SER A 174 -4.32 -3.21 7.34
C SER A 174 -3.82 -1.85 6.82
#